data_AF-A0A067EL24-F1
#
_entry.id   AF-A0A067EL24-F1
#
_cell.length_a   1.000
_cell.length_b   1.000
_cell.length_c   1.000
_cell.angle_alpha   90.00
_cell.angle_beta   90.00
_cell.angle_gamma   90.00
#
_symmetry.space_group_name_H-M   'P 1'
#
loop_
_entity.id
_entity.type
_entity.pdbx_description
1 polymer ?
#
loop_
_entity_poly.entity_id
_entity_poly.type
_entity_poly.pdbx_seq_one_letter_code
_entity_poly.pdbx_strand_id
1 'polypeptide(L)'
;ACDSSESGLPFLLFRCESQHRTRTRTKRGKRKMSNLVKGVILDESEMLSASEHGTPTNANDSSFQLRPGASYLLRKLRHSSIRSGISYGPGLSPDKVNVLKRIAVEYSCECFLLHASVDGGVNEITRAWGDVGGIIMYVVQNSKDSMCKISSNWLITVVVVTAGQNSSMLYINKLEELPLTICCFNKKATCNNVVVVGYVMKPSREEDFAKRGAFPLYPTPNGLIFLPLTFEIPLSSQLQNVDVVLHKATDEIISIELSNSSVSSNRITYTKGMQELQR
;
A
#
# COMPACT_ATOMS: atom_id res chain seq x y z
N ALA A 1 -28.67 21.69 26.89
CA ALA A 1 -28.66 21.24 25.49
C ALA A 1 -27.27 21.55 24.93
N CYS A 2 -26.65 20.56 24.27
CA CYS A 2 -25.25 20.51 23.82
C CYS A 2 -24.25 20.42 25.00
N ASP A 3 -23.18 19.62 24.98
CA ASP A 3 -22.39 19.15 23.84
C ASP A 3 -21.50 17.95 24.22
N SER A 4 -20.98 17.30 23.17
CA SER A 4 -19.74 16.50 23.08
C SER A 4 -19.58 15.19 23.88
N SER A 5 -20.08 14.09 23.30
CA SER A 5 -19.52 12.75 23.50
C SER A 5 -18.31 12.54 22.58
N GLU A 6 -17.11 12.63 23.13
CA GLU A 6 -15.89 12.09 22.54
C GLU A 6 -16.04 10.57 22.34
N SER A 7 -16.04 10.11 21.09
CA SER A 7 -15.95 8.69 20.76
C SER A 7 -14.49 8.36 20.45
N GLY A 8 -13.83 7.76 21.44
CA GLY A 8 -12.45 7.32 21.36
C GLY A 8 -12.21 6.25 20.30
N LEU A 9 -11.21 6.50 19.45
CA LEU A 9 -10.59 5.51 18.57
C LEU A 9 -9.95 4.39 19.42
N PRO A 10 -10.01 3.11 18.99
CA PRO A 10 -9.38 2.03 19.74
C PRO A 10 -7.85 2.11 19.64
N PHE A 11 -7.23 2.29 20.81
CA PHE A 11 -5.80 2.13 21.05
C PHE A 11 -5.34 0.71 20.70
N LEU A 12 -4.77 0.52 19.51
CA LEU A 12 -3.69 -0.47 19.36
C LEU A 12 -2.44 0.14 20.04
N LEU A 13 -2.27 -0.17 21.32
CA LEU A 13 -1.13 0.26 22.13
C LEU A 13 0.15 -0.40 21.61
N PHE A 14 0.74 0.17 20.56
CA PHE A 14 2.09 -0.16 20.11
C PHE A 14 3.09 0.56 21.02
N ARG A 15 3.62 -0.15 22.01
CA ARG A 15 4.67 0.37 22.90
C ARG A 15 5.98 0.47 22.11
N CYS A 16 6.42 1.69 21.80
CA CYS A 16 7.75 1.97 21.26
C CYS A 16 8.79 1.71 22.37
N GLU A 17 9.45 0.55 22.36
CA GLU A 17 10.57 0.28 23.29
C GLU A 17 11.85 0.93 22.76
N SER A 18 12.27 2.02 23.41
CA SER A 18 13.60 2.63 23.25
C SER A 18 14.69 1.62 23.63
N GLN A 19 15.56 1.28 22.69
CA GLN A 19 16.69 0.38 22.92
C GLN A 19 17.86 1.13 23.56
N HIS A 20 17.91 1.21 24.90
CA HIS A 20 19.18 1.41 25.59
C HIS A 20 19.85 0.05 25.84
N ARG A 21 21.00 -0.11 25.20
CA ARG A 21 21.82 -1.32 25.13
C ARG A 21 22.48 -1.58 26.49
N THR A 22 22.08 -2.65 27.19
CA THR A 22 22.96 -3.33 28.15
C THR A 22 23.01 -4.82 27.80
N ARG A 23 24.24 -5.30 27.62
CA ARG A 23 24.56 -6.62 27.08
C ARG A 23 24.57 -7.63 28.23
N THR A 24 23.61 -8.53 28.27
CA THR A 24 23.72 -9.78 29.04
C THR A 24 23.30 -10.97 28.16
N ARG A 25 24.10 -12.03 28.25
CA ARG A 25 24.14 -13.18 27.34
C ARG A 25 23.17 -14.26 27.84
N THR A 26 22.60 -15.01 26.88
CA THR A 26 21.80 -16.26 26.99
C THR A 26 20.28 -16.16 27.11
N LYS A 27 19.60 -16.45 26.00
CA LYS A 27 18.60 -17.55 25.81
C LYS A 27 18.13 -17.51 24.35
N ARG A 28 17.88 -18.68 23.75
CA ARG A 28 17.39 -18.90 22.37
C ARG A 28 16.34 -17.84 22.02
N GLY A 29 16.72 -16.87 21.18
CA GLY A 29 15.93 -15.67 20.94
C GLY A 29 14.68 -16.00 20.12
N LYS A 30 13.50 -15.83 20.72
CA LYS A 30 12.28 -15.52 19.96
C LYS A 30 12.62 -14.26 19.15
N ARG A 31 12.73 -14.35 17.81
CA ARG A 31 12.89 -13.18 16.95
C ARG A 31 11.74 -12.23 17.26
N LYS A 32 12.05 -11.01 17.71
CA LYS A 32 11.06 -9.94 17.89
C LYS A 32 10.49 -9.63 16.51
N MET A 33 9.20 -9.90 16.31
CA MET A 33 8.49 -9.61 15.07
C MET A 33 8.54 -8.09 14.82
N SER A 34 8.89 -7.67 13.60
CA SER A 34 8.84 -6.24 13.26
C SER A 34 7.39 -5.83 13.00
N ASN A 35 6.98 -4.63 13.45
CA ASN A 35 5.63 -4.13 13.15
C ASN A 35 5.55 -3.46 11.76
N LEU A 36 6.49 -3.76 10.87
CA LEU A 36 6.54 -3.16 9.54
C LEU A 36 5.79 -4.02 8.55
N VAL A 37 5.13 -3.37 7.60
CA VAL A 37 4.45 -4.07 6.50
C VAL A 37 5.52 -4.69 5.60
N LYS A 38 5.49 -6.01 5.51
CA LYS A 38 6.43 -6.86 4.79
C LYS A 38 5.78 -7.65 3.65
N GLY A 39 4.45 -7.67 3.61
CA GLY A 39 3.68 -8.32 2.55
C GLY A 39 2.34 -7.66 2.32
N VAL A 40 1.85 -7.76 1.08
CA VAL A 40 0.49 -7.39 0.67
C VAL A 40 -0.09 -8.55 -0.13
N ILE A 41 -1.28 -9.01 0.24
CA ILE A 41 -2.02 -10.02 -0.50
C ILE A 41 -3.32 -9.39 -0.97
N LEU A 42 -3.57 -9.43 -2.27
CA LEU A 42 -4.76 -8.90 -2.92
C LEU A 42 -5.70 -10.06 -3.21
N ASP A 43 -6.93 -10.00 -2.70
CA ASP A 43 -7.93 -10.98 -3.06
C ASP A 43 -8.38 -10.81 -4.50
N GLU A 44 -8.71 -11.92 -5.16
CA GLU A 44 -9.22 -11.93 -6.52
C GLU A 44 -10.41 -10.97 -6.67
N SER A 45 -11.26 -10.87 -5.63
CA SER A 45 -12.45 -10.02 -5.65
C SER A 45 -12.10 -8.55 -5.84
N GLU A 46 -10.92 -8.11 -5.40
CA GLU A 46 -10.43 -6.74 -5.59
C GLU A 46 -9.66 -6.58 -6.91
N MET A 47 -9.22 -7.68 -7.52
CA MET A 47 -8.44 -7.66 -8.76
C MET A 47 -9.30 -7.71 -10.00
N LEU A 48 -10.31 -8.60 -10.05
CA LEU A 48 -11.06 -8.87 -11.27
C LEU A 48 -12.56 -8.56 -11.12
N SER A 49 -13.15 -8.07 -12.20
CA SER A 49 -14.59 -8.07 -12.43
C SER A 49 -14.92 -8.85 -13.69
N ALA A 50 -16.11 -9.44 -13.74
CA ALA A 50 -16.65 -9.96 -15.00
C ALA A 50 -16.88 -8.76 -15.95
N SER A 51 -16.51 -8.87 -17.22
CA SER A 51 -16.81 -7.82 -18.19
C SER A 51 -18.32 -7.75 -18.43
N GLU A 52 -18.90 -6.56 -18.27
CA GLU A 52 -20.29 -6.28 -18.62
C GLU A 52 -20.48 -6.07 -20.14
N HIS A 53 -19.38 -5.91 -20.89
CA HIS A 53 -19.38 -5.66 -22.34
C HIS A 53 -18.95 -6.89 -23.12
N GLY A 54 -19.81 -7.90 -23.12
CA GLY A 54 -19.74 -9.00 -24.05
C GLY A 54 -21.06 -9.74 -24.06
N THR A 55 -21.86 -9.56 -25.11
CA THR A 55 -22.81 -10.62 -25.47
C THR A 55 -21.97 -11.89 -25.65
N PRO A 56 -22.30 -13.01 -24.99
CA PRO A 56 -21.52 -14.23 -25.10
C PRO A 56 -21.73 -14.80 -26.50
N THR A 57 -20.92 -14.36 -27.46
CA THR A 57 -20.95 -14.92 -28.81
C THR A 57 -20.41 -16.34 -28.82
N ASN A 58 -19.70 -16.76 -27.77
CA ASN A 58 -19.29 -18.14 -27.49
C ASN A 58 -19.19 -18.38 -25.97
N ALA A 59 -19.57 -19.56 -25.50
CA ALA A 59 -19.57 -19.94 -24.07
C ALA A 59 -18.18 -19.96 -23.38
N ASN A 60 -17.10 -19.64 -24.12
CA ASN A 60 -15.71 -19.74 -23.68
C ASN A 60 -14.99 -18.39 -23.52
N ASP A 61 -15.67 -17.25 -23.76
CA ASP A 61 -15.02 -15.93 -23.75
C ASP A 61 -15.47 -15.08 -22.56
N SER A 62 -15.24 -15.58 -21.35
CA SER A 62 -15.36 -14.74 -20.16
C SER A 62 -14.19 -13.78 -20.12
N SER A 63 -14.35 -12.59 -20.72
CA SER A 63 -13.35 -11.53 -20.59
C SER A 63 -13.37 -10.99 -19.15
N PHE A 64 -12.31 -11.28 -18.39
CA PHE A 64 -12.10 -10.71 -17.07
C PHE A 64 -11.34 -9.39 -17.22
N GLN A 65 -11.79 -8.34 -16.52
CA GLN A 65 -11.11 -7.04 -16.53
C GLN A 65 -10.54 -6.73 -15.16
N LEU A 66 -9.38 -6.08 -15.14
CA LEU A 66 -8.82 -5.54 -13.91
C LEU A 66 -9.73 -4.43 -13.39
N ARG A 67 -10.03 -4.47 -12.09
CA ARG A 67 -10.78 -3.41 -11.43
C ARG A 67 -10.00 -2.08 -11.41
N PRO A 68 -10.70 -0.94 -11.28
CA PRO A 68 -10.06 0.35 -11.06
C PRO A 68 -9.05 0.29 -9.91
N GLY A 69 -7.89 0.91 -10.09
CA GLY A 69 -6.80 0.93 -9.10
C GLY A 69 -5.95 -0.33 -8.99
N ALA A 70 -6.42 -1.49 -9.48
CA ALA A 70 -5.68 -2.75 -9.38
C ALA A 70 -4.33 -2.69 -10.12
N SER A 71 -4.33 -2.25 -11.38
CA SER A 71 -3.12 -2.11 -12.19
C SER A 71 -2.16 -1.07 -11.62
N TYR A 72 -2.68 0.04 -11.11
CA TYR A 72 -1.90 1.07 -10.41
C TYR A 72 -1.17 0.46 -9.22
N LEU A 73 -1.90 -0.23 -8.35
CA LEU A 73 -1.36 -0.77 -7.11
C LEU A 73 -0.31 -1.87 -7.37
N LEU A 74 -0.59 -2.79 -8.30
CA LEU A 74 0.36 -3.84 -8.66
C LEU A 74 1.68 -3.27 -9.18
N ARG A 75 1.65 -2.19 -9.97
CA ARG A 75 2.88 -1.48 -10.40
C ARG A 75 3.65 -0.91 -9.22
N LYS A 76 2.97 -0.26 -8.28
CA LYS A 76 3.63 0.30 -7.08
C LYS A 76 4.27 -0.79 -6.23
N LEU A 77 3.58 -1.92 -6.05
CA LEU A 77 4.06 -3.01 -5.21
C LEU A 77 5.28 -3.73 -5.80
N ARG A 78 5.29 -3.97 -7.12
CA ARG A 78 6.30 -4.77 -7.84
C ARG A 78 7.75 -4.43 -7.48
N HIS A 79 8.06 -3.16 -7.24
CA HIS A 79 9.41 -2.69 -6.93
C HIS A 79 9.52 -2.01 -5.55
N SER A 80 8.50 -2.12 -4.71
CA SER A 80 8.41 -1.40 -3.42
C SER A 80 9.27 -2.00 -2.29
N SER A 81 9.95 -3.12 -2.53
CA SER A 81 10.56 -3.99 -1.50
C SER A 81 9.57 -4.64 -0.53
N ILE A 82 8.27 -4.59 -0.82
CA ILE A 82 7.22 -5.31 -0.10
C ILE A 82 6.82 -6.52 -0.94
N ARG A 83 6.74 -7.71 -0.33
CA ARG A 83 6.28 -8.91 -1.03
C ARG A 83 4.82 -8.74 -1.42
N SER A 84 4.46 -9.13 -2.63
CA SER A 84 3.09 -9.02 -3.14
C SER A 84 2.59 -10.36 -3.64
N GLY A 85 1.30 -10.61 -3.41
CA GLY A 85 0.64 -11.81 -3.89
C GLY A 85 -0.83 -11.58 -4.18
N ILE A 86 -1.39 -12.52 -4.94
CA ILE A 86 -2.80 -12.56 -5.31
C ILE A 86 -3.39 -13.83 -4.72
N SER A 87 -4.49 -13.73 -3.98
CA SER A 87 -5.20 -14.89 -3.44
C SER A 87 -6.48 -15.17 -4.18
N TYR A 88 -6.86 -16.45 -4.24
CA TYR A 88 -8.16 -16.88 -4.72
C TYR A 88 -8.64 -18.12 -3.95
N GLY A 89 -9.95 -18.33 -3.93
CA GLY A 89 -10.59 -19.50 -3.32
C GLY A 89 -10.71 -20.71 -4.26
N PRO A 90 -11.01 -21.90 -3.71
CA PRO A 90 -11.11 -23.16 -4.47
C PRO A 90 -12.29 -23.23 -5.46
N GLY A 91 -13.22 -22.27 -5.41
CA GLY A 91 -14.41 -22.23 -6.26
C GLY A 91 -14.26 -21.45 -7.57
N LEU A 92 -13.09 -20.90 -7.89
CA LEU A 92 -12.88 -20.14 -9.12
C LEU A 92 -12.77 -21.05 -10.35
N SER A 93 -13.28 -20.58 -11.50
CA SER A 93 -13.12 -21.29 -12.77
C SER A 93 -11.65 -21.37 -13.21
N PRO A 94 -11.24 -22.43 -13.93
CA PRO A 94 -9.88 -22.56 -14.44
C PRO A 94 -9.44 -21.36 -15.27
N ASP A 95 -10.34 -20.77 -16.07
CA ASP A 95 -10.04 -19.60 -16.90
C ASP A 95 -9.71 -18.36 -16.06
N LYS A 96 -10.49 -18.10 -15.00
CA LYS A 96 -10.24 -16.99 -14.08
C LYS A 96 -8.90 -17.18 -13.35
N VAL A 97 -8.60 -18.40 -12.92
CA VAL A 97 -7.30 -18.74 -12.29
C VAL A 97 -6.15 -18.53 -13.27
N ASN A 98 -6.30 -18.90 -14.53
CA ASN A 98 -5.28 -18.68 -15.56
C ASN A 98 -5.00 -17.19 -15.81
N VAL A 99 -6.04 -16.35 -15.79
CA VAL A 99 -5.90 -14.90 -15.86
C VAL A 99 -5.15 -14.35 -14.64
N LEU A 100 -5.52 -14.75 -13.42
CA LEU A 100 -4.83 -14.34 -12.19
C LEU A 100 -3.34 -14.73 -12.21
N LYS A 101 -3.02 -15.95 -12.65
CA LYS A 101 -1.63 -16.40 -12.80
C LYS A 101 -0.84 -15.57 -13.82
N ARG A 102 -1.46 -15.18 -14.94
CA ARG A 102 -0.85 -14.32 -15.94
C ARG A 102 -0.52 -12.94 -15.36
N ILE A 103 -1.46 -12.35 -14.62
CA ILE A 103 -1.28 -11.07 -13.92
C ILE A 103 -0.14 -11.19 -12.89
N ALA A 104 -0.12 -12.27 -12.09
CA ALA A 104 0.94 -12.51 -11.12
C ALA A 104 2.33 -12.58 -11.78
N VAL A 105 2.46 -13.26 -12.92
CA VAL A 105 3.71 -13.28 -13.71
C VAL A 105 4.06 -11.88 -14.22
N GLU A 106 3.10 -11.15 -14.79
CA GLU A 106 3.29 -9.80 -15.34
C GLU A 106 3.83 -8.81 -14.29
N TYR A 107 3.28 -8.86 -13.08
CA TYR A 107 3.61 -7.97 -11.97
C TYR A 107 4.61 -8.54 -10.96
N SER A 108 5.16 -9.72 -11.24
CA SER A 108 6.15 -10.38 -10.38
C SER A 108 5.63 -10.62 -8.95
N CYS A 109 4.40 -11.10 -8.84
CA CYS A 109 3.71 -11.46 -7.61
C CYS A 109 3.54 -12.98 -7.50
N GLU A 110 3.30 -13.46 -6.28
CA GLU A 110 2.91 -14.86 -6.05
C GLU A 110 1.39 -15.07 -6.19
N CYS A 111 0.97 -16.31 -6.49
CA CYS A 111 -0.44 -16.69 -6.49
C CYS A 111 -0.72 -17.73 -5.39
N PHE A 112 -1.72 -17.47 -4.55
CA PHE A 112 -2.08 -18.30 -3.40
C PHE A 112 -3.49 -18.88 -3.53
N LEU A 113 -3.63 -20.17 -3.28
CA LEU A 113 -4.95 -20.82 -3.17
C LEU A 113 -5.36 -20.79 -1.69
N LEU A 114 -5.99 -19.71 -1.28
CA LEU A 114 -6.41 -19.56 0.11
C LEU A 114 -7.76 -20.24 0.31
N HIS A 115 -7.76 -21.35 1.05
CA HIS A 115 -8.98 -21.94 1.59
C HIS A 115 -9.59 -21.04 2.66
N ALA A 116 -10.91 -21.10 2.85
CA ALA A 116 -11.62 -20.39 3.93
C ALA A 116 -11.13 -20.76 5.35
N SER A 117 -10.35 -21.84 5.49
CA SER A 117 -9.68 -22.20 6.74
C SER A 117 -8.38 -21.41 6.92
N VAL A 118 -8.29 -20.69 8.04
CA VAL A 118 -7.17 -19.83 8.45
C VAL A 118 -5.82 -20.55 8.39
N ASP A 119 -5.75 -21.80 8.85
CA ASP A 119 -4.50 -22.57 8.96
C ASP A 119 -3.95 -22.99 7.60
N GLY A 120 -4.84 -23.29 6.65
CA GLY A 120 -4.44 -23.67 5.29
C GLY A 120 -3.75 -22.51 4.57
N GLY A 121 -4.36 -21.31 4.63
CA GLY A 121 -3.81 -20.12 3.99
C GLY A 121 -2.47 -19.65 4.57
N VAL A 122 -2.34 -19.68 5.90
CA VAL A 122 -1.08 -19.32 6.58
C VAL A 122 0.07 -20.24 6.18
N ASN A 123 -0.18 -21.54 6.01
CA ASN A 123 0.83 -22.50 5.59
C ASN A 123 1.31 -22.26 4.15
N GLU A 124 0.41 -21.93 3.23
CA GLU A 124 0.79 -21.61 1.85
C GLU A 124 1.69 -20.37 1.76
N ILE A 125 1.31 -19.30 2.48
CA ILE A 125 2.09 -18.05 2.53
C ILE A 125 3.47 -18.32 3.13
N THR A 126 3.53 -19.05 4.25
CA THR A 126 4.79 -19.38 4.92
C THR A 126 5.70 -20.23 4.03
N ARG A 127 5.13 -21.14 3.24
CA ARG A 127 5.89 -21.98 2.29
C ARG A 127 6.50 -21.15 1.17
N ALA A 128 5.77 -20.17 0.63
CA ALA A 128 6.27 -19.33 -0.47
C ALA A 128 7.23 -18.23 0.01
N TRP A 129 6.89 -17.56 1.11
CA TRP A 129 7.61 -16.36 1.58
C TRP A 129 8.58 -16.62 2.74
N GLY A 130 8.53 -17.81 3.35
CA GLY A 130 9.28 -18.12 4.56
C GLY A 130 8.77 -17.35 5.79
N ASP A 131 9.66 -17.13 6.76
CA ASP A 131 9.40 -16.20 7.87
C ASP A 131 9.27 -14.78 7.31
N VAL A 132 8.07 -14.20 7.42
CA VAL A 132 7.83 -12.85 6.92
C VAL A 132 8.53 -11.81 7.79
N GLY A 133 8.75 -12.09 9.07
CA GLY A 133 9.43 -11.19 10.01
C GLY A 133 8.70 -9.86 10.24
N GLY A 134 7.46 -9.73 9.79
CA GLY A 134 6.62 -8.55 9.96
C GLY A 134 5.18 -8.79 9.54
N ILE A 135 4.47 -7.71 9.24
CA ILE A 135 3.03 -7.73 9.00
C ILE A 135 2.71 -7.94 7.52
N ILE A 136 1.70 -8.75 7.23
CA ILE A 136 1.05 -8.82 5.93
C ILE A 136 -0.26 -8.02 6.00
N MET A 137 -0.54 -7.22 4.98
CA MET A 137 -1.87 -6.66 4.75
C MET A 137 -2.63 -7.55 3.77
N TYR A 138 -3.78 -8.07 4.18
CA TYR A 138 -4.68 -8.82 3.31
C TYR A 138 -5.84 -7.93 2.88
N VAL A 139 -5.92 -7.64 1.59
CA VAL A 139 -6.87 -6.69 1.01
C VAL A 139 -8.03 -7.45 0.39
N VAL A 140 -9.23 -7.21 0.89
CA VAL A 140 -10.45 -7.92 0.51
C VAL A 140 -11.58 -6.94 0.20
N GLN A 141 -12.55 -7.40 -0.60
CA GLN A 141 -13.79 -6.65 -0.81
C GLN A 141 -14.67 -6.70 0.43
N ASN A 142 -15.42 -5.63 0.69
CA ASN A 142 -16.53 -5.66 1.64
C ASN A 142 -17.71 -6.49 1.08
N SER A 143 -17.59 -7.80 1.12
CA SER A 143 -18.70 -8.73 0.90
C SER A 143 -18.90 -9.58 2.16
N LYS A 144 -20.15 -9.97 2.44
CA LYS A 144 -20.48 -10.79 3.63
C LYS A 144 -19.76 -12.14 3.63
N ASP A 145 -19.39 -12.66 2.45
CA ASP A 145 -18.77 -13.97 2.27
C ASP A 145 -17.23 -13.90 2.14
N SER A 146 -16.68 -12.74 1.73
CA SER A 146 -15.23 -12.50 1.58
C SER A 146 -14.52 -12.20 2.91
N MET A 147 -15.26 -12.08 4.01
CA MET A 147 -14.69 -11.94 5.36
C MET A 147 -14.16 -13.27 5.89
N CYS A 148 -13.29 -13.93 5.12
CA CYS A 148 -12.39 -14.92 5.67
C CYS A 148 -11.45 -14.19 6.62
N LYS A 149 -11.84 -14.14 7.90
CA LYS A 149 -11.01 -13.68 9.02
C LYS A 149 -9.83 -14.63 9.14
N ILE A 150 -8.81 -14.45 8.31
CA ILE A 150 -7.50 -15.02 8.59
C ILE A 150 -7.00 -14.25 9.82
N SER A 151 -7.36 -14.71 11.02
CA SER A 151 -6.99 -14.04 12.26
C SER A 151 -5.60 -14.50 12.67
N SER A 152 -4.60 -13.68 12.37
CA SER A 152 -3.22 -13.92 12.75
C SER A 152 -2.61 -12.61 13.26
N ASN A 153 -1.79 -12.67 14.31
CA ASN A 153 -1.19 -11.48 14.93
C ASN A 153 -0.29 -10.65 13.99
N TRP A 154 0.09 -11.24 12.85
CA TRP A 154 0.95 -10.68 11.82
C TRP A 154 0.18 -10.40 10.53
N LEU A 155 -1.15 -10.55 10.53
CA LEU A 155 -2.00 -10.30 9.38
C LEU A 155 -3.03 -9.22 9.74
N ILE A 156 -3.10 -8.18 8.92
CA ILE A 156 -4.08 -7.10 9.04
C ILE A 156 -5.03 -7.19 7.85
N THR A 157 -6.32 -7.33 8.11
CA THR A 157 -7.32 -7.25 7.04
C THR A 157 -7.63 -5.80 6.71
N VAL A 158 -7.46 -5.45 5.45
CA VAL A 158 -7.83 -4.18 4.84
C VAL A 158 -9.06 -4.43 3.99
N VAL A 159 -10.16 -3.76 4.31
CA VAL A 159 -11.42 -3.92 3.60
C VAL A 159 -11.65 -2.70 2.73
N VAL A 160 -11.89 -2.93 1.44
CA VAL A 160 -12.28 -1.89 0.51
C VAL A 160 -13.80 -1.69 0.62
N VAL A 161 -14.22 -0.53 1.13
CA VAL A 161 -15.61 -0.25 1.51
C VAL A 161 -16.20 0.89 0.70
N THR A 162 -17.47 0.75 0.33
CA THR A 162 -18.30 1.82 -0.23
C THR A 162 -19.18 2.52 0.82
N ALA A 163 -19.53 1.87 1.94
CA ALA A 163 -20.07 2.48 3.18
C ALA A 163 -20.03 1.51 4.40
N GLY A 164 -19.69 2.00 5.61
CA GLY A 164 -19.82 1.29 6.90
C GLY A 164 -18.50 0.91 7.62
N GLN A 165 -18.47 0.94 8.96
CA GLN A 165 -17.26 0.66 9.77
C GLN A 165 -17.54 -0.36 10.90
N ASN A 166 -16.62 -1.30 11.13
CA ASN A 166 -16.52 -2.14 12.33
C ASN A 166 -15.12 -1.99 12.99
N SER A 167 -14.98 -2.11 14.30
CA SER A 167 -13.79 -1.60 15.03
C SER A 167 -12.46 -2.35 14.90
N SER A 168 -12.40 -3.51 14.20
CA SER A 168 -11.19 -4.37 14.17
C SER A 168 -10.47 -4.46 12.82
N MET A 169 -10.89 -3.71 11.80
CA MET A 169 -10.36 -3.80 10.43
C MET A 169 -9.90 -2.42 9.94
N LEU A 170 -8.93 -2.40 9.03
CA LEU A 170 -8.57 -1.17 8.31
C LEU A 170 -9.49 -1.01 7.11
N TYR A 171 -9.96 0.21 6.88
CA TYR A 171 -10.86 0.52 5.79
C TYR A 171 -10.22 1.51 4.82
N ILE A 172 -10.33 1.21 3.54
CA ILE A 172 -10.00 2.13 2.46
C ILE A 172 -11.18 2.21 1.48
N ASN A 173 -11.35 3.33 0.80
CA ASN A 173 -12.45 3.48 -0.17
C ASN A 173 -12.03 3.06 -1.58
N LYS A 174 -10.73 3.20 -1.88
CA LYS A 174 -10.12 2.93 -3.17
C LYS A 174 -8.81 2.20 -3.00
N LEU A 175 -8.43 1.34 -3.95
CA LEU A 175 -7.15 0.61 -3.91
C LEU A 175 -5.94 1.58 -3.94
N GLU A 176 -6.11 2.74 -4.55
CA GLU A 176 -5.13 3.83 -4.60
C GLU A 176 -4.78 4.42 -3.23
N GLU A 177 -5.60 4.19 -2.19
CA GLU A 177 -5.30 4.59 -0.80
C GLU A 177 -4.33 3.63 -0.10
N LEU A 178 -4.11 2.43 -0.64
CA LEU A 178 -3.29 1.41 0.02
C LEU A 178 -1.82 1.84 0.19
N PRO A 179 -1.14 2.48 -0.79
CA PRO A 179 0.23 2.95 -0.58
C PRO A 179 0.36 3.96 0.56
N LEU A 180 -0.60 4.89 0.70
CA LEU A 180 -0.66 5.82 1.82
C LEU A 180 -0.86 5.07 3.14
N THR A 181 -1.76 4.09 3.15
CA THR A 181 -2.03 3.26 4.33
C THR A 181 -0.79 2.50 4.80
N ILE A 182 -0.06 1.87 3.87
CA ILE A 182 1.23 1.19 4.13
C ILE A 182 2.25 2.18 4.69
N CYS A 183 2.38 3.36 4.08
CA CYS A 183 3.32 4.40 4.51
C CYS A 183 3.03 4.86 5.94
N CYS A 184 1.77 5.19 6.26
CA CYS A 184 1.36 5.58 7.60
C CYS A 184 1.62 4.47 8.62
N PHE A 185 1.36 3.22 8.26
CA PHE A 185 1.62 2.08 9.14
C PHE A 185 3.13 1.93 9.42
N ASN A 186 3.95 2.01 8.38
CA ASN A 186 5.40 1.91 8.51
C ASN A 186 5.99 3.09 9.31
N LYS A 187 5.54 4.33 9.05
CA LYS A 187 5.98 5.53 9.79
C LYS A 187 5.68 5.42 11.29
N LYS A 188 4.49 4.92 11.65
CA LYS A 188 4.11 4.63 13.06
C LYS A 188 5.00 3.54 13.66
N ALA A 189 5.25 2.46 12.93
CA ALA A 189 6.08 1.35 13.40
C ALA A 189 7.56 1.74 13.60
N THR A 190 8.07 2.75 12.88
CA THR A 190 9.41 3.33 13.08
C THR A 190 9.44 4.45 14.13
N CYS A 191 8.38 4.64 14.91
CA CYS A 191 8.22 5.71 15.89
C CYS A 191 8.49 7.11 15.28
N ASN A 192 8.02 7.34 14.05
CA ASN A 192 8.18 8.59 13.29
C ASN A 192 9.63 9.02 12.99
N ASN A 193 10.61 8.13 13.14
CA ASN A 193 12.02 8.39 12.82
C ASN A 193 12.34 8.27 11.32
N VAL A 194 11.34 8.43 10.46
CA VAL A 194 11.49 8.31 9.00
C VAL A 194 10.95 9.54 8.31
N VAL A 195 11.65 9.96 7.27
CA VAL A 195 11.25 11.03 6.35
C VAL A 195 10.47 10.41 5.20
N VAL A 196 9.25 10.88 5.01
CA VAL A 196 8.37 10.48 3.90
C VAL A 196 8.57 11.46 2.76
N VAL A 197 9.06 10.93 1.64
CA VAL A 197 9.21 11.66 0.38
C VAL A 197 8.03 11.32 -0.52
N GLY A 198 7.09 12.24 -0.66
CA GLY A 198 5.99 12.14 -1.62
C GLY A 198 6.50 12.40 -3.03
N TYR A 199 6.09 11.63 -4.04
CA TYR A 199 6.53 11.87 -5.41
C TYR A 199 5.39 11.80 -6.44
N VAL A 200 5.52 12.58 -7.52
CA VAL A 200 4.67 12.49 -8.71
C VAL A 200 5.56 12.54 -9.95
N MET A 201 5.43 11.54 -10.81
CA MET A 201 6.20 11.43 -12.04
C MET A 201 5.35 10.82 -13.17
N LYS A 202 5.80 10.98 -14.42
CA LYS A 202 5.22 10.24 -15.55
C LYS A 202 5.40 8.73 -15.33
N PRO A 203 4.39 7.87 -15.62
CA PRO A 203 4.46 6.44 -15.33
C PRO A 203 5.70 5.73 -15.88
N SER A 204 6.13 6.09 -17.10
CA SER A 204 7.33 5.49 -17.71
C SER A 204 8.63 5.83 -16.96
N ARG A 205 8.73 7.05 -16.44
CA ARG A 205 9.90 7.50 -15.66
C ARG A 205 9.88 6.93 -14.27
N GLU A 206 8.71 6.83 -13.67
CA GLU A 206 8.54 6.17 -12.39
C GLU A 206 8.99 4.70 -12.47
N GLU A 207 8.52 3.96 -13.47
CA GLU A 207 8.90 2.55 -13.67
C GLU A 207 10.42 2.37 -13.87
N ASP A 208 11.08 3.27 -14.60
CA ASP A 208 12.55 3.23 -14.78
C ASP A 208 13.31 3.42 -13.46
N PHE A 209 12.87 4.35 -12.62
CA PHE A 209 13.43 4.54 -11.28
C PHE A 209 13.12 3.36 -10.36
N ALA A 210 11.88 2.89 -10.35
CA ALA A 210 11.42 1.79 -9.52
C ALA A 210 12.22 0.51 -9.79
N LYS A 211 12.47 0.17 -11.06
CA LYS A 211 13.32 -0.97 -11.47
C LYS A 211 14.75 -0.90 -10.95
N ARG A 212 15.27 0.30 -10.68
CA ARG A 212 16.61 0.52 -10.11
C ARG A 212 16.59 0.50 -8.57
N GLY A 213 15.45 0.13 -7.97
CA GLY A 213 15.25 0.14 -6.52
C GLY A 213 15.06 1.54 -5.94
N ALA A 214 14.82 2.55 -6.78
CA ALA A 214 14.38 3.84 -6.28
C ALA A 214 12.89 3.76 -5.87
N PHE A 215 12.48 4.64 -4.97
CA PHE A 215 11.12 4.72 -4.44
C PHE A 215 10.60 3.51 -3.62
N PRO A 216 11.37 2.97 -2.65
CA PRO A 216 10.85 1.96 -1.75
C PRO A 216 9.71 2.52 -0.86
N LEU A 217 8.59 1.81 -0.82
CA LEU A 217 7.47 2.09 0.10
C LEU A 217 7.75 1.53 1.52
N TYR A 218 8.82 0.76 1.63
CA TYR A 218 9.37 0.25 2.88
C TYR A 218 10.49 1.19 3.40
N PRO A 219 10.64 1.38 4.73
CA PRO A 219 11.72 2.20 5.28
C PRO A 219 13.10 1.71 4.83
N THR A 220 13.87 2.62 4.23
CA THR A 220 15.28 2.37 3.89
C THR A 220 16.17 2.40 5.13
N PRO A 221 17.41 1.86 5.06
CA PRO A 221 18.39 2.00 6.14
C PRO A 221 18.69 3.44 6.53
N ASN A 222 18.50 4.39 5.60
CA ASN A 222 18.71 5.83 5.82
C ASN A 222 17.46 6.53 6.38
N GLY A 223 16.41 5.79 6.73
CA GLY A 223 15.19 6.35 7.30
C GLY A 223 14.29 7.07 6.30
N LEU A 224 14.38 6.74 5.00
CA LEU A 224 13.48 7.29 3.97
C LEU A 224 12.37 6.29 3.60
N ILE A 225 11.15 6.80 3.39
CA ILE A 225 10.05 6.11 2.72
C ILE A 225 9.64 6.97 1.51
N PHE A 226 9.39 6.35 0.37
CA PHE A 226 8.88 7.06 -0.81
C PHE A 226 7.43 6.69 -1.06
N LEU A 227 6.57 7.71 -1.05
CA LEU A 227 5.12 7.56 -1.20
C LEU A 227 4.69 8.12 -2.57
N PRO A 228 4.15 7.29 -3.49
CA PRO A 228 3.54 7.82 -4.70
C PRO A 228 2.33 8.69 -4.34
N LEU A 229 2.31 9.92 -4.83
CA LEU A 229 1.12 10.77 -4.76
C LEU A 229 0.27 10.56 -6.02
N THR A 230 -1.05 10.53 -5.84
CA THR A 230 -2.01 10.30 -6.91
C THR A 230 -3.16 11.31 -6.83
N PHE A 231 -3.76 11.61 -7.97
CA PHE A 231 -4.94 12.48 -8.05
C PHE A 231 -6.26 11.72 -7.80
N GLU A 232 -6.21 10.39 -7.70
CA GLU A 232 -7.38 9.55 -7.43
C GLU A 232 -7.94 9.72 -6.02
N ILE A 233 -7.13 10.22 -5.09
CA ILE A 233 -7.51 10.60 -3.74
C ILE A 233 -7.10 12.05 -3.47
N PRO A 234 -7.75 12.77 -2.53
CA PRO A 234 -7.43 14.17 -2.26
C PRO A 234 -5.94 14.37 -1.94
N LEU A 235 -5.28 15.34 -2.60
CA LEU A 235 -3.87 15.63 -2.31
C LEU A 235 -3.68 16.14 -0.88
N SER A 236 -4.63 16.89 -0.34
CA SER A 236 -4.57 17.41 1.02
C SER A 236 -4.41 16.31 2.08
N SER A 237 -5.09 15.17 1.93
CA SER A 237 -4.96 14.04 2.88
C SER A 237 -3.61 13.31 2.73
N GLN A 238 -3.08 13.23 1.52
CA GLN A 238 -1.76 12.64 1.26
C GLN A 238 -0.64 13.52 1.81
N LEU A 239 -0.68 14.83 1.54
CA LEU A 239 0.37 15.78 1.89
C LEU A 239 0.54 15.97 3.40
N GLN A 240 -0.49 15.71 4.20
CA GLN A 240 -0.38 15.68 5.68
C GLN A 240 0.61 14.61 6.19
N ASN A 241 0.91 13.60 5.38
CA ASN A 241 1.78 12.47 5.74
C ASN A 241 3.16 12.55 5.07
N VAL A 242 3.41 13.60 4.29
CA VAL A 242 4.62 13.81 3.49
C VAL A 242 5.47 14.90 4.13
N ASP A 243 6.76 14.64 4.29
CA ASP A 243 7.70 15.60 4.85
C ASP A 243 8.39 16.40 3.73
N VAL A 244 8.62 15.77 2.56
CA VAL A 244 9.23 16.41 1.37
C VAL A 244 8.54 15.93 0.10
N VAL A 245 8.31 16.82 -0.87
CA VAL A 245 7.75 16.47 -2.18
C VAL A 245 8.83 16.45 -3.26
N LEU A 246 9.06 15.29 -3.86
CA LEU A 246 9.84 15.09 -5.07
C LEU A 246 8.92 15.19 -6.29
N HIS A 247 8.77 16.41 -6.81
CA HIS A 247 8.03 16.67 -8.03
C HIS A 247 9.00 17.02 -9.15
N LYS A 248 8.76 16.55 -10.38
CA LYS A 248 9.56 16.90 -11.56
C LYS A 248 9.56 18.41 -11.88
N ALA A 249 8.83 19.23 -11.12
CA ALA A 249 8.91 20.69 -11.20
C ALA A 249 10.25 21.23 -10.67
N THR A 250 11.10 20.46 -9.97
CA THR A 250 12.47 20.94 -9.70
C THR A 250 13.31 21.13 -10.96
N ASP A 251 13.04 20.39 -12.04
CA ASP A 251 13.64 20.67 -13.36
C ASP A 251 13.03 21.95 -14.00
N GLU A 252 11.85 22.35 -13.53
CA GLU A 252 11.12 23.52 -13.99
C GLU A 252 11.33 24.73 -13.06
N ILE A 253 12.07 24.60 -11.95
CA ILE A 253 12.44 25.73 -11.08
C ILE A 253 13.76 26.29 -11.60
N ILE A 254 13.70 27.51 -12.14
CA ILE A 254 14.87 28.25 -12.62
C ILE A 254 15.68 28.80 -11.45
N SER A 255 15.00 29.34 -10.43
CA SER A 255 15.65 29.91 -9.25
C SER A 255 14.71 29.95 -8.06
N ILE A 256 15.31 29.93 -6.87
CA ILE A 256 14.62 30.14 -5.59
C ILE A 256 15.30 31.33 -4.92
N GLU A 257 14.61 32.46 -4.85
CA GLU A 257 15.06 33.60 -4.06
C GLU A 257 14.57 33.41 -2.62
N LEU A 258 15.50 32.95 -1.77
CA LEU A 258 15.29 32.86 -0.32
C LEU A 258 15.57 34.23 0.30
N SER A 259 14.53 34.96 0.68
CA SER A 259 14.68 36.18 1.47
C SER A 259 14.91 35.81 2.93
N ASN A 260 16.07 36.18 3.48
CA ASN A 260 16.39 35.98 4.90
C ASN A 260 15.62 36.93 5.85
N SER A 261 14.48 37.50 5.41
CA SER A 261 13.65 38.39 6.22
C SER A 261 12.39 37.65 6.69
N SER A 262 11.99 37.90 7.93
CA SER A 262 10.81 37.29 8.57
C SER A 262 9.46 37.73 7.98
N VAL A 263 9.47 38.46 6.85
CA VAL A 263 8.29 39.03 6.20
C VAL A 263 8.52 39.07 4.68
N SER A 264 8.50 37.92 4.00
CA SER A 264 8.19 37.85 2.56
C SER A 264 8.00 36.42 2.09
N SER A 265 7.01 36.21 1.21
CA SER A 265 6.82 34.96 0.49
C SER A 265 8.06 34.65 -0.35
N ASN A 266 8.64 33.45 -0.17
CA ASN A 266 9.71 32.94 -1.01
C ASN A 266 9.31 33.02 -2.49
N ARG A 267 10.12 33.67 -3.34
CA ARG A 267 9.83 33.80 -4.77
C ARG A 267 10.49 32.66 -5.52
N ILE A 268 9.67 31.69 -5.94
CA ILE A 268 10.11 30.57 -6.78
C ILE A 268 9.86 30.96 -8.24
N THR A 269 10.91 30.99 -9.05
CA THR A 269 10.81 31.25 -10.49
C THR A 269 10.73 29.92 -11.22
N TYR A 270 9.64 29.71 -11.97
CA TYR A 270 9.46 28.52 -12.79
C TYR A 270 9.76 28.76 -14.28
N THR A 271 9.94 27.71 -15.06
CA THR A 271 10.05 27.73 -16.53
C THR A 271 8.77 28.26 -17.18
N LYS A 272 8.92 28.75 -18.41
CA LYS A 272 7.80 29.29 -19.21
C LYS A 272 6.63 28.32 -19.32
N GLY A 273 6.89 27.03 -19.54
CA GLY A 273 5.83 26.02 -19.64
C GLY A 273 5.04 25.82 -18.34
N MET A 274 5.67 25.97 -17.18
CA MET A 274 4.98 25.88 -15.89
C MET A 274 4.24 27.18 -15.53
N GLN A 275 4.78 28.33 -15.93
CA GLN A 275 4.09 29.62 -15.80
C GLN A 275 2.79 29.66 -16.61
N GLU A 276 2.76 29.04 -17.79
CA GLU A 276 1.56 28.93 -18.63
C GLU A 276 0.45 28.04 -18.03
N LEU A 277 0.80 27.19 -17.05
CA LEU A 277 -0.12 26.29 -16.34
C LEU A 277 -0.65 26.86 -15.02
N GLN A 278 -0.06 27.95 -14.51
CA GLN A 278 -0.60 28.68 -13.37
C GLN A 278 -1.80 29.52 -13.84
N ARG A 279 -3.00 28.94 -13.80
CA ARG A 279 -4.28 29.64 -13.96
C ARG A 279 -5.01 29.72 -12.64
#